data_AF-A0A1X2DUK9-F1
#
_entry.id   AF-A0A1X2DUK9-F1
#
_cell.length_a   1.000
_cell.length_b   1.000
_cell.length_c   1.000
_cell.angle_alpha   90.00
_cell.angle_beta   90.00
_cell.angle_gamma   90.00
#
_symmetry.space_group_name_H-M   'P 1'
#
loop_
_entity.id
_entity.type
_entity.pdbx_description
1 polymer ?
#
loop_
_entity_poly.entity_id
_entity_poly.type
_entity_poly.pdbx_seq_one_letter_code
_entity_poly.pdbx_strand_id
1 'polypeptide(L)'
;MLRPTGDIAAIANDLERARADFHRVLLVVGTEEWSRRTSGTRWTNEQLLFHMVFGYMVVQRLLVLVAILGRSPRPLSRGFARMLDAATPLFHRINYFGTCLAARVYNRTRMEAKMDRVIDALQRTLAARDETALRRAMYFPTRWDPYFHESMTLADVYRYPGRHYDHHRRQLAINGLTPTTN
;
A
#
# COMPACT_ATOMS: atom_id res chain seq x y z
N MET A 1 3.89 30.59 -5.45
CA MET A 1 3.88 29.11 -5.50
C MET A 1 4.84 28.60 -4.44
N LEU A 2 4.35 28.01 -3.35
CA LEU A 2 5.24 27.32 -2.40
C LEU A 2 5.75 26.04 -3.07
N ARG A 3 7.07 25.86 -3.12
CA ARG A 3 7.69 24.59 -3.49
C ARG A 3 7.16 23.49 -2.55
N PRO A 4 6.76 22.31 -3.05
CA PRO A 4 6.54 21.18 -2.16
C PRO A 4 7.82 20.93 -1.36
N THR A 5 7.71 20.83 -0.04
CA THR A 5 8.86 20.56 0.82
C THR A 5 9.41 19.17 0.53
N GLY A 6 10.65 18.89 0.95
CA GLY A 6 11.38 17.68 0.56
C GLY A 6 10.61 16.37 0.82
N ASP A 7 9.77 16.34 1.87
CA ASP A 7 8.94 15.18 2.18
C ASP A 7 7.82 14.94 1.15
N ILE A 8 7.03 15.97 0.83
CA ILE A 8 5.93 15.86 -0.15
C ILE A 8 6.48 15.40 -1.51
N ALA A 9 7.59 16.02 -1.95
CA ALA A 9 8.22 15.66 -3.20
C ALA A 9 8.75 14.22 -3.19
N ALA A 10 9.39 13.79 -2.08
CA ALA A 10 9.89 12.42 -1.94
C ALA A 10 8.77 11.38 -1.99
N ILE A 11 7.66 11.62 -1.27
CA ILE A 11 6.48 10.74 -1.31
C ILE A 11 5.90 10.70 -2.73
N ALA A 12 5.72 11.85 -3.38
CA ALA A 12 5.16 11.91 -4.73
C ALA A 12 6.02 11.13 -5.74
N ASN A 13 7.35 11.27 -5.65
CA ASN A 13 8.30 10.54 -6.48
C ASN A 13 8.27 9.03 -6.20
N ASP A 14 8.13 8.61 -4.94
CA ASP A 14 8.03 7.19 -4.57
C ASP A 14 6.76 6.54 -5.14
N LEU A 15 5.64 7.25 -5.09
CA LEU A 15 4.39 6.81 -5.72
C LEU A 15 4.57 6.61 -7.23
N GLU A 16 5.22 7.55 -7.91
CA GLU A 16 5.43 7.44 -9.36
C GLU A 16 6.45 6.36 -9.73
N ARG A 17 7.51 6.19 -8.93
CA ARG A 17 8.46 5.09 -9.05
C ARG A 17 7.74 3.74 -9.00
N ALA A 18 6.86 3.55 -8.01
CA ALA A 18 6.11 2.31 -7.88
C ALA A 18 5.14 2.09 -9.05
N ARG A 19 4.50 3.14 -9.56
CA ARG A 19 3.67 3.07 -10.79
C ARG A 19 4.50 2.57 -11.97
N ALA A 20 5.62 3.22 -12.24
CA ALA A 20 6.48 2.90 -13.38
C ALA A 20 7.08 1.49 -13.27
N ASP A 21 7.50 1.07 -12.08
CA ASP A 21 7.94 -0.32 -11.88
C ASP A 21 6.81 -1.31 -12.06
N PHE A 22 5.59 -1.02 -11.58
CA PHE A 22 4.45 -1.90 -11.75
C PHE A 22 4.15 -2.13 -13.23
N HIS A 23 4.09 -1.05 -14.03
CA HIS A 23 3.96 -1.13 -15.49
C HIS A 23 5.04 -2.00 -16.12
N ARG A 24 6.31 -1.80 -15.74
CA ARG A 24 7.42 -2.65 -16.22
C ARG A 24 7.22 -4.11 -15.86
N VAL A 25 6.81 -4.40 -14.63
CA VAL A 25 6.57 -5.77 -14.17
C VAL A 25 5.51 -6.43 -15.04
N LEU A 26 4.35 -5.78 -15.23
CA LEU A 26 3.26 -6.33 -16.05
C LEU A 26 3.68 -6.59 -17.50
N LEU A 27 4.55 -5.74 -18.07
CA LEU A 27 5.08 -5.92 -19.42
C LEU A 27 5.98 -7.15 -19.58
N VAL A 28 6.72 -7.54 -18.53
CA VAL A 28 7.70 -8.63 -18.60
C VAL A 28 7.21 -9.97 -18.06
N VAL A 29 6.01 -10.03 -17.45
CA VAL A 29 5.45 -11.29 -16.93
C VAL A 29 5.08 -12.21 -18.09
N GLY A 30 5.78 -13.35 -18.21
CA GLY A 30 5.43 -14.38 -19.19
C GLY A 30 4.06 -15.01 -18.93
N THR A 31 3.38 -15.48 -19.98
CA THR A 31 2.01 -16.03 -19.91
C THR A 31 1.84 -17.12 -18.84
N GLU A 32 2.81 -18.03 -18.72
CA GLU A 32 2.81 -19.11 -17.73
C GLU A 32 3.23 -18.66 -16.33
N GLU A 33 3.93 -17.52 -16.23
CA GLU A 33 4.45 -17.03 -14.95
C GLU A 33 3.35 -16.44 -14.07
N TRP A 34 2.24 -15.97 -14.65
CA TRP A 34 1.10 -15.43 -13.91
C TRP A 34 0.52 -16.38 -12.86
N SER A 35 0.47 -17.68 -13.17
CA SER A 35 -0.03 -18.73 -12.26
C SER A 35 1.07 -19.34 -11.39
N ARG A 36 2.35 -19.01 -11.63
CA ARG A 36 3.48 -19.50 -10.84
C ARG A 36 3.37 -19.01 -9.40
N ARG A 37 3.75 -19.88 -8.46
CA ARG A 37 3.83 -19.55 -7.03
C ARG A 37 4.94 -18.55 -6.78
N THR A 38 4.66 -17.58 -5.93
CA THR A 38 5.62 -16.59 -5.44
C THR A 38 6.51 -17.18 -4.35
N SER A 39 7.65 -16.55 -4.11
CA SER A 39 8.59 -16.96 -3.05
C SER A 39 8.11 -16.49 -1.67
N GLY A 40 8.07 -17.40 -0.70
CA GLY A 40 7.72 -17.06 0.69
C GLY A 40 6.25 -16.72 0.94
N THR A 41 5.35 -16.91 -0.04
CA THR A 41 3.91 -16.69 0.14
C THR A 41 3.06 -17.85 -0.42
N ARG A 42 1.76 -17.82 -0.13
CA ARG A 42 0.78 -18.77 -0.69
C ARG A 42 0.09 -18.25 -1.96
N TRP A 43 0.51 -17.13 -2.52
CA TRP A 43 -0.11 -16.50 -3.69
C TRP A 43 0.61 -16.85 -4.99
N THR A 44 -0.14 -16.81 -6.10
CA THR A 44 0.45 -16.75 -7.46
C THR A 44 0.98 -15.34 -7.74
N ASN A 45 1.79 -15.17 -8.80
CA ASN A 45 2.24 -13.84 -9.23
C ASN A 45 1.05 -12.90 -9.50
N GLU A 46 -0.01 -13.38 -10.17
CA GLU A 46 -1.22 -12.56 -10.42
C GLU A 46 -1.88 -12.07 -9.11
N GLN A 47 -2.01 -12.95 -8.12
CA GLN A 47 -2.60 -12.62 -6.83
C GLN A 47 -1.73 -11.65 -6.03
N LEU A 48 -0.41 -11.83 -6.05
CA LEU A 48 0.52 -10.95 -5.33
C LEU A 48 0.62 -9.57 -5.99
N LEU A 49 0.60 -9.50 -7.33
CA LEU A 49 0.55 -8.22 -8.05
C LEU A 49 -0.73 -7.45 -7.69
N PHE A 50 -1.87 -8.13 -7.64
CA PHE A 50 -3.10 -7.51 -7.16
C PHE A 50 -2.99 -7.11 -5.68
N HIS A 51 -2.36 -7.92 -4.82
CA HIS A 51 -2.15 -7.61 -3.41
C HIS A 51 -1.36 -6.30 -3.23
N MET A 52 -0.35 -6.08 -4.08
CA MET A 52 0.44 -4.85 -4.08
C MET A 52 -0.45 -3.64 -4.38
N VAL A 53 -1.32 -3.71 -5.42
CA VAL A 53 -2.31 -2.65 -5.71
C VAL A 53 -3.31 -2.46 -4.56
N PHE A 54 -3.74 -3.56 -3.94
CA PHE A 54 -4.64 -3.54 -2.79
C PHE A 54 -4.04 -2.80 -1.59
N GLY A 55 -2.72 -2.90 -1.37
CA GLY A 55 -2.01 -2.11 -0.36
C GLY A 55 -2.25 -0.60 -0.52
N TYR A 56 -2.14 -0.07 -1.73
CA TYR A 56 -2.44 1.34 -2.02
C TYR A 56 -3.92 1.69 -1.81
N MET A 57 -4.84 0.77 -2.16
CA MET A 57 -6.28 0.97 -1.91
C MET A 57 -6.60 1.06 -0.42
N VAL A 58 -5.96 0.23 0.41
CA VAL A 58 -6.10 0.28 1.86
C VAL A 58 -5.58 1.60 2.40
N VAL A 59 -4.43 2.08 1.90
CA VAL A 59 -3.85 3.37 2.30
C VAL A 59 -4.80 4.53 2.05
N GLN A 60 -5.53 4.56 0.92
CA GLN A 60 -6.55 5.60 0.70
C GLN A 60 -7.57 5.69 1.84
N ARG A 61 -7.98 4.54 2.41
CA ARG A 61 -8.92 4.47 3.53
C ARG A 61 -8.26 4.87 4.84
N LEU A 62 -7.02 4.41 5.07
CA LEU A 62 -6.24 4.78 6.25
C LEU A 62 -5.99 6.29 6.31
N LEU A 63 -5.70 6.95 5.19
CA LEU A 63 -5.50 8.40 5.15
C LEU A 63 -6.74 9.18 5.61
N VAL A 64 -7.94 8.73 5.25
CA VAL A 64 -9.19 9.33 5.75
C VAL A 64 -9.31 9.10 7.25
N LEU A 65 -9.00 7.90 7.71
CA LEU A 65 -9.07 7.53 9.12
C LEU A 65 -8.11 8.37 9.98
N VAL A 66 -6.84 8.51 9.58
CA VAL A 66 -5.87 9.38 10.29
C VAL A 66 -6.29 10.84 10.25
N ALA A 67 -6.84 11.31 9.13
CA ALA A 67 -7.32 12.69 9.02
C ALA A 67 -8.45 12.98 10.03
N ILE A 68 -9.31 12.01 10.31
CA ILE A 68 -10.43 12.13 11.27
C ILE A 68 -9.94 11.87 12.70
N LEU A 69 -9.44 10.66 12.98
CA LEU A 69 -9.08 10.23 14.33
C LEU A 69 -7.82 10.90 14.87
N GLY A 70 -6.94 11.40 14.01
CA GLY A 70 -5.81 12.23 14.46
C GLY A 70 -6.22 13.60 15.00
N ARG A 71 -7.51 13.97 14.90
CA ARG A 71 -8.10 15.13 15.60
C ARG A 71 -8.81 14.74 16.89
N SER A 72 -8.98 13.46 17.17
CA SER A 72 -9.70 12.97 18.33
C SER A 72 -8.82 12.92 19.59
N PRO A 73 -9.41 12.93 20.80
CA PRO A 73 -8.67 12.69 22.03
C PRO A 73 -7.90 11.36 21.98
N ARG A 74 -6.68 11.37 22.53
CA ARG A 74 -5.76 10.21 22.54
C ARG A 74 -6.42 8.89 23.00
N PRO A 75 -7.28 8.85 24.04
CA PRO A 75 -7.92 7.61 24.47
C PRO A 75 -8.82 6.97 23.41
N LEU A 76 -9.52 7.78 22.61
CA LEU A 76 -10.40 7.26 21.56
C LEU A 76 -9.59 6.59 20.44
N SER A 77 -8.52 7.26 19.98
CA SER A 77 -7.63 6.71 18.96
C SER A 77 -6.95 5.42 19.44
N ARG A 78 -6.49 5.38 20.70
CA ARG A 78 -5.87 4.19 21.29
C ARG A 78 -6.86 3.04 21.48
N GLY A 79 -8.08 3.32 21.92
CA GLY A 79 -9.15 2.32 22.03
C GLY A 79 -9.51 1.71 20.68
N PHE A 80 -9.63 2.55 19.65
CA PHE A 80 -9.86 2.11 18.28
C PHE A 80 -8.73 1.21 17.75
N ALA A 81 -7.46 1.58 17.96
CA ALA A 81 -6.32 0.75 17.56
C ALA A 81 -6.33 -0.63 18.26
N ARG A 82 -6.64 -0.69 19.56
CA ARG A 82 -6.77 -1.95 20.30
C ARG A 82 -7.90 -2.84 19.77
N MET A 83 -9.03 -2.23 19.40
CA MET A 83 -10.14 -2.96 18.77
C MET A 83 -9.70 -3.57 17.43
N LEU A 84 -8.97 -2.82 16.60
CA LEU A 84 -8.42 -3.34 15.35
C LEU A 84 -7.39 -4.46 15.60
N ASP A 85 -6.50 -4.33 16.58
CA ASP A 85 -5.57 -5.38 16.98
C ASP A 85 -6.31 -6.66 17.44
N ALA A 86 -7.43 -6.53 18.15
CA ALA A 86 -8.27 -7.67 18.51
C ALA A 86 -8.90 -8.35 17.26
N ALA A 87 -9.17 -7.58 16.21
CA ALA A 87 -9.69 -8.07 14.93
C ALA A 87 -8.60 -8.62 13.98
N THR A 88 -7.34 -8.73 14.41
CA THR A 88 -6.22 -9.23 13.59
C THR A 88 -6.50 -10.56 12.87
N PRO A 89 -7.09 -11.60 13.51
CA PRO A 89 -7.38 -12.84 12.82
C PRO A 89 -8.36 -12.68 11.65
N LEU A 90 -9.34 -11.78 11.80
CA LEU A 90 -10.30 -11.46 10.75
C LEU A 90 -9.63 -10.66 9.63
N PHE A 91 -8.79 -9.68 9.98
CA PHE A 91 -8.00 -8.92 9.02
C PHE A 91 -7.16 -9.83 8.13
N HIS A 92 -6.40 -10.78 8.69
CA HIS A 92 -5.57 -11.69 7.88
C HIS A 92 -6.40 -12.55 6.93
N ARG A 93 -7.60 -13.00 7.34
CA ARG A 93 -8.52 -13.74 6.47
C ARG A 93 -9.02 -12.88 5.32
N ILE A 94 -9.51 -11.67 5.62
CA ILE A 94 -9.99 -10.73 4.60
C ILE A 94 -8.84 -10.35 3.66
N ASN A 95 -7.65 -10.10 4.19
CA ASN A 95 -6.47 -9.76 3.41
C ASN A 95 -6.12 -10.89 2.42
N TYR A 96 -6.11 -12.14 2.87
CA TYR A 96 -5.83 -13.28 2.01
C TYR A 96 -6.96 -13.57 1.01
N PHE A 97 -8.18 -13.82 1.50
CA PHE A 97 -9.29 -14.22 0.65
C PHE A 97 -9.80 -13.08 -0.23
N GLY A 98 -9.80 -11.86 0.28
CA GLY A 98 -10.14 -10.66 -0.48
C GLY A 98 -9.18 -10.45 -1.63
N THR A 99 -7.87 -10.62 -1.41
CA THR A 99 -6.87 -10.59 -2.49
C THR A 99 -7.13 -11.70 -3.51
N CYS A 100 -7.33 -12.94 -3.07
CA CYS A 100 -7.58 -14.07 -3.97
C CYS A 100 -8.86 -13.89 -4.81
N LEU A 101 -9.94 -13.40 -4.20
CA LEU A 101 -11.23 -13.18 -4.88
C LEU A 101 -11.17 -11.97 -5.81
N ALA A 102 -10.60 -10.86 -5.36
CA ALA A 102 -10.52 -9.64 -6.14
C ALA A 102 -9.52 -9.74 -7.28
N ALA A 103 -8.45 -10.54 -7.17
CA ALA A 103 -7.57 -10.86 -8.29
C ALA A 103 -8.35 -11.49 -9.46
N ARG A 104 -9.37 -12.31 -9.19
CA ARG A 104 -10.24 -12.89 -10.24
C ARG A 104 -11.12 -11.85 -10.93
N VAL A 105 -11.43 -10.73 -10.25
CA VAL A 105 -12.31 -9.66 -10.77
C VAL A 105 -11.52 -8.57 -11.49
N TYR A 106 -10.40 -8.14 -10.92
CA TYR A 106 -9.53 -7.13 -11.52
C TYR A 106 -8.67 -7.72 -12.62
N ASN A 107 -8.28 -9.00 -12.52
CA ASN A 107 -7.47 -9.72 -13.50
C ASN A 107 -6.24 -8.94 -13.99
N ARG A 108 -5.51 -9.52 -14.93
CA ARG A 108 -4.28 -8.96 -15.51
C ARG A 108 -4.51 -7.58 -16.15
N THR A 109 -5.68 -7.35 -16.72
CA THR A 109 -5.97 -6.17 -17.55
C THR A 109 -6.48 -4.97 -16.73
N ARG A 110 -7.17 -5.18 -15.60
CA ARG A 110 -7.75 -4.06 -14.83
C ARG A 110 -6.90 -3.64 -13.64
N MET A 111 -5.96 -4.46 -13.17
CA MET A 111 -5.11 -4.10 -12.03
C MET A 111 -4.16 -2.93 -12.34
N GLU A 112 -3.66 -2.84 -13.58
CA GLU A 112 -2.84 -1.74 -14.09
C GLU A 112 -3.58 -0.39 -13.97
N ALA A 113 -4.71 -0.28 -14.65
CA ALA A 113 -5.56 0.90 -14.58
C ALA A 113 -6.08 1.18 -13.15
N LYS A 114 -6.17 0.17 -12.29
CA LYS A 114 -6.54 0.38 -10.89
C LYS A 114 -5.39 1.02 -10.09
N MET A 115 -4.17 0.54 -10.28
CA MET A 115 -2.96 1.13 -9.71
C MET A 115 -2.85 2.60 -10.11
N ASP A 116 -3.02 2.91 -11.40
CA ASP A 116 -2.95 4.28 -11.90
C ASP A 116 -3.94 5.21 -11.21
N ARG A 117 -5.23 4.83 -11.20
CA ARG A 117 -6.28 5.64 -10.58
C ARG A 117 -6.06 5.85 -9.08
N VAL A 118 -5.54 4.82 -8.41
CA VAL A 118 -5.27 4.90 -6.97
C VAL A 118 -4.12 5.85 -6.70
N ILE A 119 -3.03 5.76 -7.47
CA ILE A 119 -1.89 6.66 -7.34
C ILE A 119 -2.27 8.10 -7.71
N ASP A 120 -3.05 8.32 -8.76
CA ASP A 120 -3.55 9.67 -9.11
C ASP A 120 -4.33 10.29 -7.95
N ALA A 121 -5.21 9.49 -7.32
CA ALA A 121 -5.97 9.96 -6.17
C ALA A 121 -5.07 10.25 -4.96
N LEU A 122 -4.04 9.44 -4.71
CA LEU A 122 -3.06 9.67 -3.64
C LEU A 122 -2.21 10.92 -3.90
N GLN A 123 -1.75 11.13 -5.13
CA GLN A 123 -1.01 12.33 -5.51
C GLN A 123 -1.88 13.58 -5.37
N ARG A 124 -3.14 13.54 -5.83
CA ARG A 124 -4.10 14.65 -5.64
C ARG A 124 -4.31 14.96 -4.16
N THR A 125 -4.51 13.93 -3.33
CA THR A 125 -4.73 14.14 -1.90
C THR A 125 -3.49 14.64 -1.19
N LEU A 126 -2.28 14.23 -1.64
CA LEU A 126 -1.00 14.66 -1.10
C LEU A 126 -0.71 16.13 -1.45
N ALA A 127 -0.93 16.53 -2.70
CA ALA A 127 -0.73 17.90 -3.18
C ALA A 127 -1.62 18.92 -2.43
N ALA A 128 -2.76 18.47 -1.90
CA ALA A 128 -3.66 19.30 -1.09
C ALA A 128 -3.28 19.37 0.41
N ARG A 129 -2.19 18.71 0.86
CA ARG A 129 -1.74 18.75 2.28
C ARG A 129 -0.60 19.74 2.47
N ASP A 130 -0.56 20.34 3.65
CA ASP A 130 0.60 21.03 4.18
C ASP A 130 1.36 20.14 5.18
N GLU A 131 2.53 20.61 5.63
CA GLU A 131 3.36 19.86 6.57
C GLU A 131 2.69 19.63 7.93
N THR A 132 1.88 20.60 8.39
CA THR A 132 1.17 20.50 9.65
C THR A 132 0.15 19.37 9.61
N ALA A 133 -0.56 19.23 8.49
CA ALA A 133 -1.45 18.11 8.24
C ALA A 133 -0.66 16.80 8.18
N LEU A 134 0.50 16.77 7.52
CA LEU A 134 1.32 15.56 7.42
C LEU A 134 1.82 15.04 8.78
N ARG A 135 2.08 15.92 9.75
CA ARG A 135 2.49 15.55 11.12
C ARG A 135 1.35 15.00 11.97
N ARG A 136 0.09 15.08 11.54
CA ARG A 136 -1.04 14.54 12.30
C ARG A 136 -0.94 13.02 12.39
N ALA A 137 -1.05 12.49 13.59
CA ALA A 137 -0.90 11.06 13.87
C ALA A 137 -2.10 10.48 14.61
N MET A 138 -2.25 9.16 14.51
CA MET A 138 -3.15 8.36 15.33
C MET A 138 -2.45 7.06 15.76
N TYR A 139 -3.05 6.34 16.70
CA TYR A 139 -2.61 5.01 17.06
C TYR A 139 -3.00 3.98 15.99
N PHE A 140 -2.10 3.03 15.69
CA PHE A 140 -2.30 2.00 14.67
C PHE A 140 -2.23 0.58 15.26
N PRO A 141 -2.91 -0.40 14.63
CA PRO A 141 -2.83 -1.80 15.03
C PRO A 141 -1.49 -2.41 14.60
N THR A 142 -0.57 -2.60 15.53
CA THR A 142 0.80 -3.08 15.26
C THR A 142 0.87 -4.55 14.82
N ARG A 143 -0.23 -5.30 14.99
CA ARG A 143 -0.27 -6.73 14.66
C ARG A 143 -0.67 -7.02 13.22
N TRP A 144 -1.13 -6.02 12.48
CA TRP A 144 -1.66 -6.21 11.13
C TRP A 144 -0.57 -6.32 10.08
N ASP A 145 0.50 -5.54 10.23
CA ASP A 145 1.62 -5.47 9.29
C ASP A 145 2.90 -5.06 10.02
N PRO A 146 4.07 -5.67 9.70
CA PRO A 146 5.34 -5.34 10.35
C PRO A 146 5.80 -3.88 10.16
N TYR A 147 5.28 -3.16 9.18
CA TYR A 147 5.59 -1.74 8.95
C TYR A 147 4.63 -0.78 9.70
N PHE A 148 3.67 -1.30 10.47
CA PHE A 148 2.79 -0.49 11.32
C PHE A 148 3.42 -0.29 12.70
N HIS A 149 3.54 0.97 13.10
CA HIS A 149 4.05 1.38 14.41
C HIS A 149 2.90 1.80 15.33
N GLU A 150 3.14 1.83 16.65
CA GLU A 150 2.10 2.18 17.63
C GLU A 150 1.45 3.54 17.30
N SER A 151 2.24 4.50 16.82
CA SER A 151 1.74 5.77 16.30
C SER A 151 2.30 6.01 14.90
N MET A 152 1.41 6.37 13.97
CA MET A 152 1.80 6.74 12.61
C MET A 152 1.18 8.07 12.23
N THR A 153 1.99 8.92 11.62
CA THR A 153 1.58 10.19 11.02
C THR A 153 0.94 9.97 9.64
N LEU A 154 0.26 10.98 9.10
CA LEU A 154 -0.18 10.96 7.70
C LEU A 154 0.99 10.74 6.74
N ALA A 155 2.16 11.32 7.04
CA ALA A 155 3.38 11.11 6.25
C ALA A 155 3.84 9.65 6.27
N ASP A 156 3.78 8.98 7.43
CA ASP A 156 4.14 7.56 7.56
C ASP A 156 3.20 6.66 6.75
N VAL A 157 1.90 6.99 6.75
CA VAL A 157 0.86 6.26 6.02
C VAL A 157 1.01 6.46 4.51
N TYR A 158 1.40 7.66 4.05
CA TYR A 158 1.71 7.90 2.64
C TYR A 158 2.95 7.14 2.14
N ARG A 159 3.95 6.92 3.01
CA ARG A 159 5.17 6.16 2.68
C ARG A 159 5.01 4.64 2.77
N TYR A 160 4.04 4.17 3.57
CA TYR A 160 3.80 2.75 3.77
C TYR A 160 3.61 1.93 2.47
N PRO A 161 2.79 2.34 1.48
CA PRO A 161 2.52 1.49 0.33
C PRO A 161 3.75 1.27 -0.56
N GLY A 162 4.72 2.20 -0.58
CA GLY A 162 6.01 1.99 -1.26
C GLY A 162 6.84 0.90 -0.60
N ARG A 163 6.94 0.90 0.74
CA ARG A 163 7.63 -0.16 1.49
C ARG A 163 6.96 -1.54 1.31
N HIS A 164 5.63 -1.56 1.37
CA HIS A 164 4.82 -2.75 1.13
C HIS A 164 5.02 -3.29 -0.30
N TYR A 165 5.03 -2.39 -1.29
CA TYR A 165 5.33 -2.72 -2.68
C TYR A 165 6.71 -3.36 -2.81
N ASP A 166 7.76 -2.71 -2.31
CA ASP A 166 9.13 -3.21 -2.45
C ASP A 166 9.34 -4.56 -1.74
N HIS A 167 8.64 -4.78 -0.62
CA HIS A 167 8.63 -6.07 0.07
C HIS A 167 8.09 -7.18 -0.83
N HIS A 168 6.89 -7.01 -1.37
CA HIS A 168 6.25 -8.04 -2.20
C HIS A 168 6.85 -8.15 -3.60
N ARG A 169 7.41 -7.07 -4.12
CA ARG A 169 8.13 -7.03 -5.39
C ARG A 169 9.32 -8.01 -5.43
N ARG A 170 9.95 -8.27 -4.28
CA ARG A 170 11.03 -9.27 -4.10
C ARG A 170 10.53 -10.72 -4.01
N GLN A 171 9.24 -10.92 -3.74
CA GLN A 171 8.62 -12.24 -3.64
C GLN A 171 8.09 -12.75 -4.99
N LEU A 172 7.98 -11.87 -6.00
CA LEU A 172 7.58 -12.26 -7.34
C LEU A 172 8.56 -13.25 -7.97
N ALA A 173 8.02 -14.28 -8.61
CA ALA A 173 8.79 -15.32 -9.29
C ALA A 173 8.68 -15.17 -10.82
N ILE A 174 9.24 -14.09 -11.36
CA ILE A 174 9.16 -13.70 -12.78
C ILE A 174 10.58 -13.58 -13.33
N ASN A 175 10.88 -14.31 -14.41
CA ASN A 175 12.25 -14.46 -14.91
C ASN A 175 12.84 -13.14 -15.47
N GLY A 176 11.99 -12.24 -15.99
CA GLY A 176 12.41 -10.95 -16.56
C GLY A 176 12.68 -9.84 -15.53
N LEU A 177 12.53 -10.10 -14.23
CA LEU A 177 12.80 -9.11 -13.19
C LEU A 177 14.28 -9.15 -12.81
N THR A 178 15.07 -8.20 -13.30
CA THR A 178 16.41 -7.96 -12.75
C THR A 178 16.32 -7.60 -11.27
N PRO A 179 17.20 -8.12 -10.40
CA PRO A 179 17.29 -7.67 -9.02
C PRO A 179 17.51 -6.16 -9.00
N THR A 180 16.70 -5.42 -8.24
CA THR A 180 17.03 -4.04 -7.90
C THR A 180 18.31 -4.06 -7.08
N THR A 181 19.41 -3.58 -7.65
CA THR A 181 20.65 -3.29 -6.92
C THR A 181 20.33 -2.33 -5.77
N ASN A 182 20.72 -2.72 -4.55
CA ASN A 182 20.65 -1.90 -3.34
C ASN A 182 21.38 -0.57 -3.50
#